data_AF-A0A1J5SCD3-F1
#
_entry.id   AF-A0A1J5SCD3-F1
#
_cell.length_a   1.000
_cell.length_b   1.000
_cell.length_c   1.000
_cell.angle_alpha   90.00
_cell.angle_beta   90.00
_cell.angle_gamma   90.00
#
_symmetry.space_group_name_H-M   'P 1'
#
loop_
_entity.id
_entity.type
_entity.pdbx_description
1 polymer ?
#
loop_
_entity_poly.entity_id
_entity_poly.type
_entity_poly.pdbx_seq_one_letter_code
_entity_poly.pdbx_strand_id
1 'polypeptide(L)'
;MEVILLERIEKLGQMGDTVTVKTGFARNYLLPQKKALRATPANQARFESQRAQLEAANLQRREEAQAVAVKMDALALLLIRQAGEGGMLYGSVSGRDVAEAIKDAGYTIERRQVHLDTPIKSLGSYAIRVSLHPEVSVNVNVTIARSQEEAERAAKAAQQAEAEEAAEAEAEDAAPAEDAAEDEQA
;
A
#
# COMPACT_ATOMS: atom_id res chain seq x y z
N MET A 1 -20.50 -22.79 -1.39
CA MET A 1 -19.76 -23.63 -0.43
C MET A 1 -19.44 -22.76 0.76
N GLU A 2 -19.76 -23.23 1.97
CA GLU A 2 -19.55 -22.47 3.20
C GLU A 2 -18.17 -22.75 3.79
N VAL A 3 -17.49 -21.68 4.19
CA VAL A 3 -16.16 -21.73 4.80
C VAL A 3 -16.07 -20.77 5.97
N ILE A 4 -15.28 -21.13 6.97
CA ILE A 4 -14.97 -20.31 8.15
C ILE A 4 -13.59 -19.70 7.93
N LEU A 5 -13.47 -18.38 8.00
CA LEU A 5 -12.21 -17.69 7.75
C LEU A 5 -11.26 -17.81 8.95
N LEU A 6 -10.01 -18.22 8.70
CA LEU A 6 -8.95 -18.30 9.70
C LEU A 6 -8.11 -17.02 9.75
N GLU A 7 -8.18 -16.21 8.71
CA GLU A 7 -7.53 -14.90 8.62
C GLU A 7 -8.48 -13.90 7.96
N ARG A 8 -8.25 -12.61 8.22
CA ARG A 8 -8.98 -11.54 7.55
C ARG A 8 -8.64 -11.53 6.06
N ILE A 9 -9.66 -11.35 5.22
CA ILE A 9 -9.49 -11.17 3.78
C ILE A 9 -10.33 -9.97 3.35
N GLU A 10 -9.69 -8.97 2.73
CA GLU A 10 -10.29 -7.65 2.39
C GLU A 10 -11.67 -7.75 1.71
N LYS A 11 -11.88 -8.76 0.86
CA LYS A 11 -13.12 -8.93 0.05
C LYS A 11 -14.12 -9.94 0.62
N LEU A 12 -13.82 -10.61 1.73
CA LEU A 12 -14.68 -11.67 2.27
C LEU A 12 -15.22 -11.35 3.67
N GLY A 13 -14.37 -10.91 4.59
CA GLY A 13 -14.76 -10.73 5.99
C GLY A 13 -13.61 -10.82 6.98
N GLN A 14 -13.98 -10.81 8.25
CA GLN A 14 -13.06 -10.93 9.38
C GLN A 14 -12.79 -12.40 9.72
N MET A 15 -11.82 -12.61 10.61
CA MET A 15 -11.52 -13.94 11.14
C MET A 15 -12.71 -14.47 11.93
N GLY A 16 -13.08 -15.73 11.69
CA GLY A 16 -14.22 -16.40 12.33
C GLY A 16 -15.54 -16.27 11.59
N ASP A 17 -15.63 -15.40 10.58
CA ASP A 17 -16.84 -15.27 9.79
C ASP A 17 -17.09 -16.53 8.95
N THR A 18 -18.34 -16.98 8.96
CA THR A 18 -18.80 -18.04 8.05
C THR A 18 -19.32 -17.38 6.78
N VAL A 19 -18.62 -17.58 5.67
CA VAL A 19 -18.94 -16.96 4.39
C VAL A 19 -19.23 -17.98 3.31
N THR A 20 -20.19 -17.65 2.44
CA THR A 20 -20.54 -18.47 1.28
C THR A 20 -19.73 -18.05 0.07
N VAL A 21 -18.84 -18.93 -0.39
CA VAL A 21 -17.97 -18.67 -1.55
C VAL A 21 -18.20 -19.68 -2.68
N LYS A 22 -17.75 -19.33 -3.88
CA LYS A 22 -17.72 -20.24 -5.03
C LYS A 22 -16.82 -21.44 -4.71
N THR A 23 -17.27 -22.65 -5.03
CA THR A 23 -16.56 -23.91 -4.71
C THR A 23 -15.13 -23.94 -5.26
N GLY A 24 -14.90 -23.41 -6.46
CA GLY A 24 -13.56 -23.32 -7.05
C GLY A 24 -12.61 -22.42 -6.24
N PHE A 25 -13.09 -21.30 -5.72
CA PHE A 25 -12.30 -20.38 -4.92
C PHE A 25 -11.90 -21.00 -3.57
N ALA A 26 -12.85 -21.68 -2.90
CA ALA A 26 -12.54 -22.44 -1.68
C ALA A 26 -11.50 -23.53 -1.92
N ARG A 27 -11.65 -24.33 -2.98
CA ARG A 27 -10.78 -25.49 -3.24
C ARG A 27 -9.39 -25.12 -3.75
N ASN A 28 -9.26 -24.07 -4.56
CA ASN A 28 -7.99 -23.75 -5.22
C ASN A 28 -7.17 -22.70 -4.46
N TYR A 29 -7.81 -21.85 -3.65
CA TYR A 29 -7.14 -20.74 -2.99
C TYR A 29 -7.23 -20.83 -1.46
N LEU A 30 -8.44 -20.84 -0.89
CA LEU A 30 -8.61 -20.69 0.56
C LEU A 30 -8.17 -21.92 1.36
N LEU A 31 -8.58 -23.13 0.95
CA LEU A 31 -8.27 -24.37 1.66
C LEU A 31 -6.79 -24.76 1.57
N PRO A 32 -6.13 -24.73 0.38
CA PRO A 32 -4.72 -25.11 0.27
C PRO A 32 -3.78 -24.15 1.02
N GLN A 33 -4.13 -22.86 1.06
CA GLN A 33 -3.34 -21.84 1.77
C GLN A 33 -3.68 -21.75 3.26
N LYS A 34 -4.57 -22.61 3.77
CA LYS A 34 -5.02 -22.62 5.18
C LYS A 34 -5.60 -21.28 5.63
N LYS A 35 -6.23 -20.54 4.71
CA LYS A 35 -6.88 -19.26 4.98
C LYS A 35 -8.32 -19.42 5.48
N ALA A 36 -8.91 -20.58 5.23
CA ALA A 36 -10.24 -20.93 5.70
C ALA A 36 -10.37 -22.43 5.97
N LEU A 37 -11.34 -22.80 6.79
CA LEU A 37 -11.79 -24.18 7.00
C LEU A 37 -13.17 -24.39 6.38
N ARG A 38 -13.51 -25.64 6.05
CA ARG A 38 -14.90 -25.95 5.68
C ARG A 38 -15.80 -25.74 6.89
N ALA A 39 -16.96 -25.14 6.68
CA ALA A 39 -17.98 -24.97 7.72
C ALA A 39 -18.64 -26.32 8.05
N THR A 40 -17.98 -27.12 8.89
CA THR A 40 -18.55 -28.33 9.49
C THR A 40 -18.59 -28.15 11.01
N PRO A 41 -19.54 -28.79 11.72
CA PRO A 41 -19.65 -28.62 13.17
C PRO A 41 -18.37 -29.02 13.91
N ALA A 42 -17.65 -30.04 13.42
CA ALA A 42 -16.35 -30.43 13.97
C ALA A 42 -15.27 -29.34 13.79
N ASN A 43 -15.28 -28.61 12.67
CA ASN A 43 -14.32 -27.54 12.42
C ASN A 43 -14.68 -26.26 13.17
N GLN A 44 -15.97 -25.99 13.42
CA GLN A 44 -16.42 -24.88 14.27
C GLN A 44 -15.87 -25.03 15.70
N ALA A 45 -16.06 -26.20 16.32
CA ALA A 45 -15.52 -26.48 17.66
C ALA A 45 -13.98 -26.40 17.70
N ARG A 46 -13.30 -26.81 16.62
CA ARG A 46 -11.84 -26.66 16.51
C ARG A 46 -11.43 -25.19 16.39
N PHE A 47 -12.17 -24.39 15.63
CA PHE A 47 -11.89 -22.97 15.51
C PHE A 47 -12.05 -22.26 16.85
N GLU A 48 -13.13 -22.54 17.59
CA GLU A 48 -13.38 -21.93 18.91
C GLU A 48 -12.26 -22.21 19.90
N SER A 49 -11.73 -23.44 19.94
CA SER A 49 -10.60 -23.78 20.81
C SER A 49 -9.28 -23.12 20.40
N GLN A 50 -9.09 -22.83 19.11
CA GLN A 50 -7.88 -22.19 18.57
C GLN A 50 -8.01 -20.67 18.45
N ARG A 51 -9.21 -20.12 18.63
CA ARG A 51 -9.53 -18.71 18.39
C ARG A 51 -8.59 -17.77 19.13
N ALA A 52 -8.40 -17.97 20.44
CA ALA A 52 -7.54 -17.12 21.25
C ALA A 52 -6.07 -17.14 20.77
N GLN A 53 -5.58 -18.30 20.31
CA GLN A 53 -4.21 -18.42 19.78
C GLN A 53 -4.07 -17.72 18.42
N LEU A 54 -5.08 -17.88 17.56
CA LEU A 54 -5.10 -17.24 16.24
C LEU A 54 -5.24 -15.71 16.35
N GLU A 55 -6.04 -15.20 17.29
CA GLU A 55 -6.17 -13.77 17.58
C GLU A 55 -4.83 -13.20 18.07
N ALA A 56 -4.18 -13.84 19.04
CA ALA A 56 -2.89 -13.41 19.56
C ALA A 56 -1.80 -13.39 18.46
N ALA A 57 -1.72 -14.45 17.64
CA ALA A 57 -0.79 -14.53 16.54
C ALA A 57 -1.10 -13.52 15.42
N ASN A 58 -2.36 -13.13 15.24
CA ASN A 58 -2.74 -12.08 14.29
C ASN A 58 -2.30 -10.71 14.79
N LEU A 59 -2.52 -10.43 16.08
CA LEU A 59 -2.13 -9.17 16.71
C LEU A 59 -0.62 -8.93 16.59
N GLN A 60 0.20 -9.93 16.92
CA GLN A 60 1.66 -9.86 16.79
C GLN A 60 2.10 -9.57 15.36
N ARG A 61 1.56 -10.32 14.38
CA ARG A 61 1.86 -10.10 12.95
C ARG A 61 1.43 -8.71 12.47
N ARG A 62 0.32 -8.19 12.99
CA ARG A 62 -0.16 -6.85 12.67
C ARG A 62 0.78 -5.78 13.23
N GLU A 63 1.24 -5.93 14.46
CA GLU A 63 2.19 -5.01 15.10
C GLU A 63 3.53 -5.01 14.36
N GLU A 64 4.06 -6.19 14.01
CA GLU A 64 5.27 -6.31 13.19
C GLU A 64 5.09 -5.63 11.81
N ALA A 65 3.95 -5.88 11.14
CA ALA A 65 3.65 -5.26 9.85
C ALA A 65 3.50 -3.74 9.97
N GLN A 66 2.95 -3.22 11.07
CA GLN A 66 2.80 -1.79 11.31
C GLN A 66 4.16 -1.13 11.58
N ALA A 67 5.06 -1.79 12.31
CA ALA A 67 6.43 -1.32 12.51
C ALA A 67 7.22 -1.27 11.19
N VAL A 68 7.02 -2.24 10.30
CA VAL A 68 7.60 -2.22 8.95
C VAL A 68 6.94 -1.13 8.10
N ALA A 69 5.62 -0.95 8.23
CA ALA A 69 4.86 0.02 7.45
C ALA A 69 5.37 1.45 7.65
N VAL A 70 5.59 1.86 8.89
CA VAL A 70 6.12 3.20 9.22
C VAL A 70 7.49 3.44 8.56
N LYS A 71 8.35 2.42 8.51
CA LYS A 71 9.66 2.54 7.87
C LYS A 71 9.57 2.57 6.34
N MET A 72 8.54 1.93 5.80
CA MET A 72 8.30 1.87 4.37
C MET A 72 7.63 3.11 3.78
N ASP A 73 6.87 3.84 4.59
CA ASP A 73 6.19 5.07 4.15
C ASP A 73 7.20 6.16 3.75
N ALA A 74 8.36 6.20 4.42
CA ALA A 74 9.45 7.12 4.10
C ALA A 74 10.35 6.65 2.94
N LEU A 75 10.12 5.48 2.35
CA LEU A 75 10.93 4.97 1.24
C LEU A 75 10.51 5.62 -0.08
N ALA A 76 11.39 6.45 -0.63
CA ALA A 76 11.35 6.83 -2.03
C ALA A 76 12.22 5.85 -2.84
N LEU A 77 11.59 5.09 -3.74
CA LEU A 77 12.30 4.14 -4.60
C LEU A 77 12.55 4.74 -5.96
N LEU A 78 13.77 4.56 -6.46
CA LEU A 78 14.16 5.03 -7.77
C LEU A 78 14.39 3.85 -8.72
N LEU A 79 13.60 3.77 -9.78
CA LEU A 79 13.80 2.78 -10.84
C LEU A 79 14.33 3.44 -12.11
N ILE A 80 15.51 3.00 -12.54
CA ILE A 80 16.11 3.44 -13.79
C ILE A 80 15.68 2.51 -14.91
N ARG A 81 15.02 3.06 -15.93
CA ARG A 81 14.58 2.33 -17.11
C ARG A 81 14.75 3.16 -18.37
N GLN A 82 15.07 2.50 -19.47
CA GLN A 82 15.23 3.15 -20.77
C GLN A 82 13.87 3.64 -21.29
N ALA A 83 13.82 4.92 -21.67
CA ALA A 83 12.66 5.59 -22.21
C ALA A 83 13.00 6.34 -23.49
N GLY A 84 11.99 6.47 -24.36
CA GLY A 84 12.04 7.34 -25.53
C GLY A 84 11.90 8.81 -25.14
N GLU A 85 12.10 9.69 -26.12
CA GLU A 85 12.11 11.15 -25.95
C GLU A 85 10.74 11.71 -25.50
N GLY A 86 9.65 11.00 -25.82
CA GLY A 86 8.29 11.35 -25.39
C GLY A 86 7.90 10.85 -23.99
N GLY A 87 8.86 10.45 -23.15
CA GLY A 87 8.59 9.99 -21.78
C GLY A 87 7.97 8.58 -21.66
N MET A 88 7.79 7.89 -22.78
CA MET A 88 7.32 6.50 -22.81
C MET A 88 8.48 5.53 -22.63
N LEU A 89 8.32 4.55 -21.75
CA LEU A 89 9.27 3.47 -21.50
C LEU A 89 9.27 2.49 -22.70
N TYR A 90 10.45 2.01 -23.07
CA TYR A 90 10.56 0.94 -24.08
C TYR A 90 10.03 -0.41 -23.58
N GLY A 91 9.89 -0.56 -22.25
CA GLY A 91 9.28 -1.71 -21.59
C GLY A 91 8.16 -1.29 -20.65
N SER A 92 7.83 -2.18 -19.70
CA SER A 92 6.88 -1.88 -18.63
C SER A 92 7.48 -2.19 -17.28
N VAL A 93 7.24 -1.34 -16.29
CA VAL A 93 7.52 -1.64 -14.89
C VAL A 93 6.33 -2.40 -14.33
N SER A 94 6.60 -3.60 -13.85
CA SER A 94 5.60 -4.51 -13.27
C SER A 94 5.77 -4.59 -11.75
N GLY A 95 4.79 -5.19 -11.07
CA GLY A 95 4.92 -5.46 -9.63
C GLY A 95 6.11 -6.36 -9.25
N ARG A 96 6.75 -7.06 -10.22
CA ARG A 96 8.01 -7.78 -9.96
C ARG A 96 9.17 -6.81 -9.77
N ASP A 97 9.31 -5.85 -10.69
CA ASP A 97 10.38 -4.84 -10.64
C ASP A 97 10.28 -4.01 -9.36
N VAL A 98 9.06 -3.64 -8.96
CA VAL A 98 8.81 -2.91 -7.71
C VAL A 98 9.17 -3.76 -6.49
N ALA A 99 8.77 -5.04 -6.47
CA ALA A 99 9.11 -5.93 -5.36
C ALA A 99 10.62 -6.18 -5.25
N GLU A 100 11.34 -6.25 -6.38
CA GLU A 100 12.81 -6.36 -6.40
C GLU A 100 13.46 -5.08 -5.88
N ALA A 101 13.02 -3.89 -6.33
CA ALA A 101 13.53 -2.62 -5.81
C ALA A 101 13.33 -2.47 -4.30
N ILE A 102 12.19 -2.93 -3.78
CA ILE A 102 11.94 -2.93 -2.32
C ILE A 102 12.86 -3.91 -1.58
N LYS A 103 13.17 -5.07 -2.19
CA LYS A 103 14.14 -6.03 -1.63
C LYS A 103 15.55 -5.47 -1.57
N ASP A 104 15.96 -4.74 -2.61
CA ASP A 104 17.26 -4.07 -2.63
C ASP A 104 17.37 -2.99 -1.55
N ALA A 105 16.25 -2.36 -1.18
CA ALA A 105 16.14 -1.44 -0.04
C ALA A 105 16.13 -2.14 1.33
N GLY A 106 16.21 -3.48 1.38
CA GLY A 106 16.31 -4.28 2.59
C GLY A 106 15.00 -4.88 3.11
N TYR A 107 13.89 -4.75 2.38
CA TYR A 107 12.57 -5.27 2.81
C TYR A 107 12.14 -6.46 1.96
N THR A 108 11.83 -7.58 2.59
CA THR A 108 11.42 -8.79 1.87
C THR A 108 9.94 -8.72 1.51
N ILE A 109 9.63 -8.38 0.25
CA ILE A 109 8.25 -8.29 -0.27
C ILE A 109 8.04 -9.22 -1.46
N GLU A 110 6.87 -9.84 -1.53
CA GLU A 110 6.47 -10.65 -2.67
C GLU A 110 5.72 -9.83 -3.73
N ARG A 111 5.85 -10.22 -5.00
CA ARG A 111 5.06 -9.64 -6.12
C ARG A 111 3.56 -9.56 -5.81
N ARG A 112 3.01 -10.54 -5.09
CA ARG A 112 1.57 -10.63 -4.79
C ARG A 112 1.09 -9.56 -3.81
N GLN A 113 2.00 -8.98 -3.04
CA GLN A 113 1.72 -7.92 -2.09
C GLN A 113 1.70 -6.54 -2.76
N VAL A 114 2.27 -6.40 -3.96
CA VAL A 114 2.26 -5.16 -4.73
C VAL A 114 0.97 -5.08 -5.55
N HIS A 115 0.13 -4.10 -5.25
CA HIS A 115 -1.10 -3.86 -5.99
C HIS A 115 -0.84 -2.87 -7.12
N LEU A 116 -0.82 -3.40 -8.34
CA LEU A 116 -0.65 -2.61 -9.56
C LEU A 116 -1.72 -3.05 -10.57
N ASP A 117 -2.67 -2.16 -10.87
CA ASP A 117 -3.77 -2.47 -11.79
C ASP A 117 -3.29 -2.54 -13.24
N THR A 118 -2.42 -1.60 -13.63
CA THR A 118 -1.83 -1.53 -14.97
C THR A 118 -0.30 -1.40 -14.87
N PRO A 119 0.46 -2.14 -15.69
CA PRO A 119 1.91 -1.95 -15.76
C PRO A 119 2.27 -0.52 -16.16
N ILE A 120 3.26 0.07 -15.51
CA ILE A 120 3.67 1.46 -15.74
C ILE A 120 4.51 1.52 -17.02
N LYS A 121 4.15 2.43 -17.93
CA LYS A 121 4.78 2.57 -19.27
C LYS A 121 5.32 3.97 -19.53
N SER A 122 5.29 4.86 -18.56
CA SER A 122 5.79 6.23 -18.67
C SER A 122 6.70 6.57 -17.51
N LEU A 123 7.59 7.54 -17.74
CA LEU A 123 8.40 8.17 -16.70
C LEU A 123 7.51 9.00 -15.77
N GLY A 124 7.94 9.14 -14.52
CA GLY A 124 7.21 9.91 -13.51
C GLY A 124 7.26 9.27 -12.12
N SER A 125 6.57 9.91 -11.18
CA SER A 125 6.39 9.43 -9.81
C SER A 125 5.02 8.78 -9.66
N TYR A 126 4.99 7.58 -9.08
CA TYR A 126 3.78 6.79 -8.89
C TYR A 126 3.69 6.31 -7.44
N ALA A 127 2.56 6.58 -6.78
CA ALA A 127 2.25 6.01 -5.48
C ALA A 127 1.67 4.59 -5.67
N ILE A 128 2.40 3.57 -5.22
CA ILE A 128 2.01 2.16 -5.38
C ILE A 128 1.60 1.59 -4.03
N ARG A 129 0.39 1.02 -3.96
CA ARG A 129 -0.11 0.37 -2.75
C ARG A 129 0.54 -1.00 -2.56
N VAL A 130 1.17 -1.21 -1.40
CA VAL A 130 1.77 -2.47 -0.97
C VAL A 130 1.04 -2.99 0.26
N SER A 131 0.52 -4.21 0.19
CA SER A 131 -0.17 -4.87 1.30
C SER A 131 0.82 -5.74 2.09
N LEU A 132 1.16 -5.31 3.31
CA LEU A 132 2.04 -6.06 4.22
C LEU A 132 1.25 -7.08 5.02
N HIS A 133 0.08 -6.67 5.50
CA HIS A 133 -0.86 -7.49 6.25
C HIS A 133 -2.28 -7.19 5.77
N PRO A 134 -3.27 -8.10 5.92
CA PRO A 134 -4.66 -7.82 5.58
C PRO A 134 -5.28 -6.56 6.20
N GLU A 135 -4.66 -5.98 7.23
CA GLU A 135 -5.09 -4.73 7.89
C GLU A 135 -4.12 -3.58 7.69
N VAL A 136 -2.92 -3.83 7.14
CA VAL A 136 -1.84 -2.86 7.03
C VAL A 136 -1.39 -2.79 5.59
N SER A 137 -1.71 -1.68 4.94
CA SER A 137 -1.25 -1.32 3.60
C SER A 137 -0.50 0.00 3.64
N VAL A 138 0.54 0.12 2.82
CA VAL A 138 1.39 1.31 2.71
C VAL A 138 1.43 1.76 1.26
N ASN A 139 1.50 3.06 1.04
CA ASN A 139 1.74 3.62 -0.28
C ASN A 139 3.22 3.94 -0.40
N VAL A 140 3.92 3.30 -1.33
CA VAL A 140 5.33 3.54 -1.59
C VAL A 140 5.46 4.41 -2.83
N ASN A 141 6.20 5.50 -2.72
CA ASN A 141 6.47 6.39 -3.85
C ASN A 141 7.61 5.82 -4.70
N VAL A 142 7.29 5.55 -5.96
CA VAL A 142 8.21 4.99 -6.94
C VAL A 142 8.43 6.01 -8.05
N THR A 143 9.64 6.53 -8.14
CA THR A 143 10.06 7.45 -9.21
C THR A 143 10.79 6.68 -10.29
N ILE A 144 10.30 6.77 -11.52
CA ILE A 144 10.88 6.12 -12.69
C ILE A 144 11.58 7.19 -13.55
N ALA A 145 12.89 7.01 -13.75
CA ALA A 145 13.74 7.97 -14.47
C ALA A 145 14.61 7.29 -15.53
N ARG A 146 15.09 8.07 -16.50
CA ARG A 146 15.93 7.59 -17.62
C ARG A 146 17.41 7.45 -17.23
N SER A 147 17.91 8.29 -16.32
CA SER A 147 19.28 8.23 -15.79
C SER A 147 19.36 8.69 -14.32
N GLN A 148 20.45 8.33 -13.64
CA GLN A 148 20.75 8.72 -12.25
C GLN A 148 20.84 10.26 -12.06
N GLU A 149 21.27 10.99 -13.09
CA GLU A 149 21.43 12.45 -13.04
C GLU A 149 20.11 13.24 -13.23
N GLU A 150 19.13 12.66 -13.91
CA GLU A 150 17.77 13.23 -13.99
C GLU A 150 16.93 12.90 -12.75
N ALA A 151 17.20 11.75 -12.14
CA ALA A 151 16.61 11.31 -10.88
C ALA A 151 16.86 12.29 -9.71
N GLU A 152 18.11 12.75 -9.55
CA GLU A 152 18.45 13.76 -8.54
C GLU A 152 17.83 15.13 -8.85
N ARG A 153 17.69 15.49 -10.14
CA ARG A 153 17.02 16.73 -10.55
C ARG A 153 15.51 16.68 -10.33
N ALA A 154 14.87 15.56 -10.63
CA ALA A 154 13.44 15.36 -10.38
C ALA A 154 13.14 15.29 -8.86
N ALA A 155 13.99 14.64 -8.07
CA ALA A 155 13.86 14.63 -6.61
C ALA A 155 14.02 16.04 -5.99
N LYS A 156 15.00 16.83 -6.46
CA LYS A 156 15.17 18.22 -6.03
C LYS A 156 14.03 19.12 -6.49
N ALA A 157 13.54 18.96 -7.73
CA ALA A 157 12.42 19.73 -8.25
C ALA A 157 11.10 19.39 -7.53
N ALA A 158 10.86 18.12 -7.19
CA ALA A 158 9.70 17.72 -6.41
C ALA A 158 9.75 18.26 -4.97
N GLN A 159 10.93 18.22 -4.32
CA GLN A 159 11.11 18.82 -3.00
C GLN A 159 10.98 20.35 -3.02
N GLN A 160 11.39 21.01 -4.10
CA GLN A 160 11.22 22.45 -4.26
C GLN A 160 9.76 22.82 -4.54
N ALA A 161 9.04 22.03 -5.34
CA ALA A 161 7.61 22.24 -5.60
C ALA A 161 6.76 21.98 -4.34
N GLU A 162 7.04 20.92 -3.58
CA GLU A 162 6.35 20.67 -2.30
C GLU A 162 6.68 21.75 -1.25
N ALA A 163 7.89 22.31 -1.27
CA ALA A 163 8.26 23.41 -0.37
C ALA A 163 7.65 24.76 -0.80
N GLU A 164 7.51 25.02 -2.11
CA GLU A 164 6.80 26.21 -2.63
C GLU A 164 5.30 26.10 -2.40
N GLU A 165 4.69 24.93 -2.61
CA GLU A 165 3.26 24.69 -2.38
C GLU A 165 2.90 24.74 -0.88
N ALA A 166 3.78 24.24 -0.01
CA ALA A 166 3.63 24.40 1.44
C ALA A 166 3.81 25.86 1.90
N ALA A 167 4.73 26.62 1.27
CA ALA A 167 4.93 28.03 1.58
C ALA A 167 3.77 28.92 1.07
N GLU A 168 3.16 28.60 -0.07
CA GLU A 168 1.95 29.28 -0.56
C GLU A 168 0.74 28.94 0.33
N ALA A 169 0.60 27.70 0.80
CA ALA A 169 -0.46 27.31 1.73
C ALA A 169 -0.33 27.99 3.11
N GLU A 170 0.90 28.14 3.63
CA GLU A 170 1.14 28.91 4.87
C GLU A 170 0.91 30.42 4.67
N ALA A 171 1.15 30.95 3.47
CA ALA A 171 0.89 32.36 3.16
C ALA A 171 -0.61 32.68 3.00
N GLU A 172 -1.43 31.73 2.52
CA GLU A 172 -2.89 31.88 2.48
C GLU A 172 -3.55 31.76 3.87
N ASP A 173 -3.05 30.90 4.77
CA ASP A 173 -3.59 30.74 6.13
C ASP A 173 -3.16 31.87 7.09
N ALA A 174 -2.03 32.54 6.80
CA ALA A 174 -1.52 33.68 7.57
C ALA A 174 -2.11 35.05 7.20
N ALA A 175 -3.20 35.09 6.41
CA ALA A 175 -3.98 36.31 6.16
C ALA A 175 -5.24 36.37 7.06
N PRO A 176 -5.13 36.63 8.39
CA PRO A 176 -6.31 36.95 9.16
C PRO A 176 -6.74 38.39 8.83
N ALA A 177 -8.00 38.51 8.45
CA ALA A 177 -8.93 39.61 8.73
C ALA A 177 -8.37 40.84 9.48
N GLU A 178 -7.96 41.87 8.74
CA GLU A 178 -7.98 43.27 9.20
C GLU A 178 -8.25 44.20 8.00
N ASP A 179 -9.51 44.37 7.60
CA ASP A 179 -10.01 45.69 7.18
C ASP A 179 -11.54 45.70 7.19
N ALA A 180 -12.13 46.13 8.32
CA ALA A 180 -13.46 46.76 8.39
C ALA A 180 -13.77 47.16 9.85
N ALA A 181 -12.91 47.96 10.45
CA ALA A 181 -13.25 48.75 11.62
C ALA A 181 -12.79 50.18 11.37
N GLU A 182 -13.75 51.03 10.97
CA GLU A 182 -13.89 52.47 11.28
C GLU A 182 -14.58 53.20 10.12
N ASP A 183 -15.89 53.41 10.27
CA ASP A 183 -16.50 54.71 9.93
C ASP A 183 -17.81 54.86 10.73
N GLU A 184 -17.65 55.21 12.02
CA GLU A 184 -18.68 55.85 12.83
C GLU A 184 -18.18 57.26 13.17
N GLN A 185 -18.62 58.27 12.41
CA GLN A 185 -18.79 59.64 12.91
C GLN A 185 -20.08 60.24 12.33
N ALA A 186 -21.08 60.34 13.22
CA ALA A 186 -22.20 61.27 13.16
C ALA A 186 -22.04 62.27 14.32
#